data_AF-A0A8D8ZH90-F1
#
_entry.id   AF-A0A8D8ZH90-F1
#
_cell.length_a   1.000
_cell.length_b   1.000
_cell.length_c   1.000
_cell.angle_alpha   90.00
_cell.angle_beta   90.00
_cell.angle_gamma   90.00
#
_symmetry.space_group_name_H-M   'P 1'
#
loop_
_entity.id
_entity.type
_entity.pdbx_description
1 polymer ?
#
loop_
_entity_poly.entity_id
_entity_poly.type
_entity_poly.pdbx_seq_one_letter_code
_entity_poly.pdbx_strand_id
1 'polypeptide(L)'
;MLCRGDLTISPVVQSQLKCRYVHRNVPYLRLMPLKEEEAHLQPRILLYRDAMYDSEIDLIKKMAQPRLRRATVQNYKTGELEIAHYRISKSAWLREPEHPVVERISKRVEYMTGLTTSTAEELQVVNYGIGGHYEPHYDFARPGEANAFKSLGTGNRVATVLFYM
;
A
#
# COMPACT_ATOMS: atom_id res chain seq x y z
N MET A 1 -4.95 13.64 -2.85
CA MET A 1 -5.65 14.43 -3.88
C MET A 1 -5.56 13.65 -5.18
N LEU A 2 -6.67 13.20 -5.75
CA LEU A 2 -6.66 12.68 -7.12
C LEU A 2 -6.48 13.89 -8.05
N CYS A 3 -5.50 13.85 -8.96
CA CYS A 3 -5.16 14.97 -9.84
C CYS A 3 -6.26 15.35 -10.86
N ARG A 4 -7.47 14.80 -10.73
CA ARG A 4 -8.62 15.09 -11.59
C ARG A 4 -9.42 16.31 -11.15
N GLY A 5 -9.20 16.86 -9.95
CA GLY A 5 -9.91 18.05 -9.46
C GLY A 5 -11.39 17.81 -9.09
N ASP A 6 -11.92 16.61 -9.33
CA ASP A 6 -13.33 16.26 -9.12
C ASP A 6 -13.76 16.14 -7.63
N LEU A 7 -12.82 16.23 -6.69
CA LEU A 7 -13.08 16.06 -5.26
C LEU A 7 -12.46 17.21 -4.47
N THR A 8 -13.27 18.22 -4.16
CA THR A 8 -12.91 19.30 -3.23
C THR A 8 -13.44 18.98 -1.84
N ILE A 9 -12.55 18.80 -0.88
CA ILE A 9 -12.91 18.66 0.54
C ILE A 9 -13.48 20.01 1.00
N SER A 10 -14.59 20.00 1.77
CA SER A 10 -15.17 21.26 2.25
C SER A 10 -14.20 21.99 3.19
N PRO A 11 -14.20 23.33 3.23
CA PRO A 11 -13.32 24.08 4.12
C PRO A 11 -13.47 23.70 5.61
N VAL A 12 -14.68 23.31 6.01
CA VAL A 12 -14.99 22.86 7.38
C VAL A 12 -14.31 21.53 7.72
N VAL A 13 -14.21 20.61 6.76
CA VAL A 13 -13.49 19.35 6.96
C VAL A 13 -11.99 19.59 6.88
N GLN A 14 -11.55 20.41 5.94
CA GLN A 14 -10.13 20.73 5.76
C GLN A 14 -9.52 21.40 7.01
N SER A 15 -10.26 22.26 7.70
CA SER A 15 -9.80 22.91 8.93
C SER A 15 -9.60 21.95 10.12
N GLN A 16 -10.17 20.74 10.04
CA GLN A 16 -10.02 19.71 11.07
C GLN A 16 -8.80 18.81 10.84
N LEU A 17 -8.26 18.78 9.63
CA LEU A 17 -7.12 17.93 9.27
C LEU A 17 -5.84 18.44 9.94
N LYS A 18 -5.04 17.50 10.45
CA LYS A 18 -3.81 17.81 11.18
C LYS A 18 -2.59 17.19 10.52
N CYS A 19 -1.48 17.93 10.63
CA CYS A 19 -0.14 17.43 10.37
C CYS A 19 0.59 17.31 11.71
N ARG A 20 1.30 16.19 11.93
CA ARG A 20 1.95 15.91 13.21
C ARG A 20 3.15 14.99 13.05
N TYR A 21 4.11 15.19 13.92
CA TYR A 21 5.16 14.23 14.18
C TYR A 21 4.63 13.19 15.16
N VAL A 22 4.55 11.92 14.72
CA VAL A 22 3.99 10.83 15.53
C VAL A 22 5.08 9.82 15.89
N HIS A 23 5.13 9.47 17.17
CA HIS A 23 6.03 8.43 17.68
C HIS A 23 5.29 7.18 18.16
N ARG A 24 3.97 7.25 18.39
CA ARG A 24 3.09 6.11 18.75
C ARG A 24 3.62 5.22 19.89
N ASN A 25 4.29 5.84 20.86
CA ASN A 25 5.00 5.17 21.95
C ASN A 25 6.04 4.12 21.53
N VAL A 26 6.44 4.09 20.25
CA VAL A 26 7.55 3.29 19.77
C VAL A 26 8.86 3.98 20.18
N PRO A 27 9.75 3.35 20.97
CA PRO A 27 10.98 3.98 21.42
C PRO A 27 11.84 4.53 20.28
N TYR A 28 11.95 3.79 19.18
CA TYR A 28 12.69 4.19 17.98
C TYR A 28 12.18 5.51 17.38
N LEU A 29 10.86 5.71 17.32
CA LEU A 29 10.26 6.91 16.73
C LEU A 29 10.33 8.15 17.63
N ARG A 30 10.84 8.04 18.87
CA ARG A 30 11.12 9.23 19.70
C ARG A 30 12.28 10.05 19.14
N LEU A 31 13.25 9.38 18.53
CA LEU A 31 14.39 10.01 17.87
C LEU A 31 14.08 10.42 16.44
N MET A 32 13.23 9.65 15.77
CA MET A 32 12.85 9.88 14.38
C MET A 32 11.35 9.71 14.20
N PRO A 33 10.54 10.72 14.57
CA PRO A 33 9.09 10.64 14.47
C PRO A 33 8.63 10.62 13.01
N LEU A 34 7.52 9.92 12.76
CA LEU A 34 6.90 9.87 11.45
C LEU A 34 6.20 11.21 11.15
N LYS A 35 6.41 11.74 9.95
CA LYS A 35 5.72 12.92 9.43
C LYS A 35 4.35 12.52 8.89
N GLU A 36 3.32 12.59 9.72
CA GLU A 36 1.96 12.18 9.38
C GLU A 36 1.10 13.39 9.01
N GLU A 37 0.37 13.31 7.90
CA GLU A 37 -0.63 14.28 7.46
C GLU A 37 -1.98 13.59 7.27
N GLU A 38 -3.04 14.15 7.84
CA GLU A 38 -4.40 13.66 7.61
C GLU A 38 -4.92 14.19 6.27
N ALA A 39 -5.23 13.28 5.35
CA ALA A 39 -5.87 13.62 4.07
C ALA A 39 -7.39 13.45 4.12
N HIS A 40 -7.89 12.57 4.98
CA HIS A 40 -9.32 12.35 5.18
C HIS A 40 -9.59 11.71 6.54
N LEU A 41 -10.68 12.11 7.21
CA LEU A 41 -11.03 11.60 8.54
C LEU A 41 -11.85 10.30 8.48
N GLN A 42 -12.82 10.20 7.55
CA GLN A 42 -13.69 9.03 7.41
C GLN A 42 -14.13 8.78 5.96
N PRO A 43 -13.55 7.82 5.23
CA PRO A 43 -12.56 6.85 5.70
C PRO A 43 -11.25 7.54 6.09
N ARG A 44 -10.52 6.93 7.03
CA ARG A 44 -9.24 7.46 7.49
C ARG A 44 -8.18 7.30 6.41
N ILE A 45 -7.65 8.41 5.92
CA ILE A 45 -6.55 8.44 4.94
C ILE A 45 -5.42 9.29 5.51
N LEU A 46 -4.25 8.70 5.63
CA LEU A 46 -3.05 9.34 6.15
C LEU A 46 -1.96 9.35 5.07
N LEU A 47 -1.22 10.43 4.99
CA LEU A 47 -0.02 10.54 4.17
C LEU A 47 1.19 10.59 5.10
N TYR A 48 2.17 9.73 4.85
CA TYR A 48 3.44 9.76 5.55
C TYR A 48 4.51 10.33 4.62
N ARG A 49 5.10 11.46 5.01
CA ARG A 49 6.20 12.08 4.25
C ARG A 49 7.51 11.40 4.60
N ASP A 50 8.36 11.23 3.59
CA ASP A 50 9.70 10.64 3.71
C ASP A 50 9.69 9.26 4.40
N ALA A 51 8.67 8.45 4.09
CA ALA A 51 8.47 7.14 4.72
C ALA A 51 9.48 6.07 4.24
N MET A 52 10.18 6.32 3.13
CA MET A 52 11.27 5.49 2.62
C MET A 52 12.45 6.38 2.26
N TYR A 53 13.66 5.87 2.47
CA TYR A 53 14.87 6.53 1.99
C TYR A 53 15.09 6.23 0.52
N ASP A 54 15.68 7.18 -0.22
CA ASP A 54 16.00 7.01 -1.65
C ASP A 54 16.81 5.73 -1.92
N SER A 55 17.74 5.39 -1.02
CA SER A 55 18.54 4.16 -1.12
C SER A 55 17.71 2.87 -0.97
N GLU A 56 16.64 2.90 -0.17
CA GLU A 56 15.70 1.78 -0.05
C GLU A 56 14.84 1.67 -1.31
N ILE A 57 14.38 2.81 -1.84
CA ILE A 57 13.60 2.90 -3.07
C ILE A 57 14.39 2.30 -4.24
N ASP A 58 15.64 2.73 -4.44
CA ASP A 58 16.50 2.23 -5.53
C ASP A 58 16.74 0.73 -5.42
N LEU A 59 16.98 0.24 -4.21
CA LEU A 59 17.21 -1.18 -3.97
C LEU A 59 15.96 -2.02 -4.24
N ILE A 60 14.79 -1.60 -3.77
CA ILE A 60 13.51 -2.28 -4.06
C ILE A 60 13.24 -2.31 -5.57
N LYS A 61 13.46 -1.19 -6.27
CA LYS A 61 13.33 -1.13 -7.74
C LYS A 61 14.26 -2.11 -8.42
N LYS A 62 15.54 -2.17 -8.01
CA LYS A 62 16.53 -3.10 -8.55
C LYS A 62 16.17 -4.57 -8.30
N MET A 63 15.68 -4.91 -7.11
CA MET A 63 15.22 -6.27 -6.79
C MET A 63 13.99 -6.68 -7.60
N ALA A 64 13.05 -5.75 -7.81
CA ALA A 64 11.80 -6.02 -8.51
C ALA A 64 11.97 -6.09 -10.03
N GLN A 65 12.85 -5.27 -10.61
CA GLN A 65 13.01 -5.12 -12.06
C GLN A 65 13.10 -6.43 -12.86
N PRO A 66 13.93 -7.43 -12.49
CA PRO A 66 14.01 -8.70 -13.24
C PRO A 66 12.75 -9.58 -13.13
N ARG A 67 11.89 -9.32 -12.13
CA ARG A 67 10.68 -10.11 -11.84
C ARG A 67 9.40 -9.48 -12.34
N LEU A 68 9.44 -8.23 -12.81
CA LEU A 68 8.28 -7.52 -13.31
C LEU A 68 7.65 -8.27 -14.49
N ARG A 69 6.49 -8.89 -14.25
CA ARG A 69 5.65 -9.54 -15.26
C ARG A 69 4.33 -8.81 -15.38
N ARG A 70 3.63 -9.00 -16.50
CA ARG A 70 2.28 -8.43 -16.68
C ARG A 70 1.39 -8.83 -15.50
N ALA A 71 0.75 -7.85 -14.86
CA ALA A 71 -0.09 -8.10 -13.72
C ALA A 71 -1.33 -8.91 -14.12
N THR A 72 -1.69 -9.87 -13.29
CA THR A 72 -2.95 -10.60 -13.36
C THR A 72 -3.87 -10.16 -12.23
N VAL A 73 -5.17 -10.42 -12.38
CA VAL A 73 -6.19 -10.21 -11.36
C VAL A 73 -6.84 -11.55 -11.03
N GLN A 74 -7.33 -11.70 -9.80
CA GLN A 74 -8.11 -12.87 -9.44
C GLN A 74 -9.55 -12.68 -9.92
N ASN A 75 -10.02 -13.61 -10.76
CA ASN A 75 -11.39 -13.62 -11.23
C ASN A 75 -12.32 -13.98 -10.07
N TYR A 76 -13.27 -13.10 -9.75
CA TYR A 76 -14.18 -13.29 -8.61
C TYR A 76 -15.14 -14.48 -8.76
N LYS A 77 -15.38 -14.97 -9.98
CA LYS A 77 -16.25 -16.13 -10.26
C LYS A 77 -15.48 -17.44 -10.22
N THR A 78 -14.33 -17.50 -10.90
CA THR A 78 -13.55 -18.73 -11.07
C THR A 78 -12.45 -18.90 -10.03
N GLY A 79 -11.98 -17.80 -9.44
CA GLY A 79 -10.83 -17.76 -8.54
C GLY A 79 -9.48 -17.83 -9.24
N GLU A 80 -9.44 -17.93 -10.57
CA GLU A 80 -8.23 -18.04 -11.37
C GLU A 80 -7.57 -16.68 -11.64
N LEU A 81 -6.28 -16.70 -11.99
CA LEU A 81 -5.51 -15.50 -12.35
C LEU A 81 -5.66 -15.21 -13.85
N GLU A 82 -6.26 -14.06 -14.18
CA GLU A 82 -6.50 -13.64 -15.56
C GLU A 82 -5.87 -12.28 -15.86
N ILE A 83 -5.65 -11.99 -17.15
CA ILE A 83 -5.21 -10.66 -17.59
C ILE A 83 -6.43 -9.74 -17.67
N ALA A 84 -6.44 -8.67 -16.86
CA ALA A 84 -7.47 -7.65 -16.91
C ALA A 84 -7.14 -6.53 -17.90
N HIS A 85 -8.15 -6.05 -18.62
CA HIS A 85 -8.03 -4.84 -19.46
C HIS A 85 -8.02 -3.54 -18.62
N TYR A 86 -8.65 -3.54 -17.44
CA TYR A 86 -8.75 -2.39 -16.53
C TYR A 86 -7.53 -2.20 -15.61
N ARG A 87 -6.53 -3.11 -15.69
CA ARG A 87 -5.26 -3.02 -14.96
C ARG A 87 -4.11 -3.23 -15.93
N ILE A 88 -3.51 -2.13 -16.37
CA ILE A 88 -2.34 -2.13 -17.24
C ILE A 88 -1.12 -1.81 -16.39
N SER A 89 -0.52 -2.86 -15.80
CA SER A 89 0.69 -2.73 -15.01
C SER A 89 1.57 -3.98 -15.11
N LYS A 90 2.84 -3.86 -14.71
CA LYS A 90 3.70 -4.98 -14.37
C LYS A 90 3.83 -5.07 -12.85
N SER A 91 3.87 -6.30 -12.33
CA SER A 91 3.97 -6.54 -10.90
C SER A 91 5.11 -7.52 -10.59
N ALA A 92 5.71 -7.33 -9.43
CA ALA A 92 6.66 -8.23 -8.80
C ALA A 92 6.31 -8.32 -7.31
N TRP A 93 6.67 -9.43 -6.69
CA TRP A 93 6.49 -9.63 -5.26
C TRP A 93 7.86 -9.91 -4.63
N LEU A 94 8.10 -9.27 -3.49
CA LEU A 94 9.31 -9.41 -2.68
C LEU A 94 8.92 -9.89 -1.28
N ARG A 95 9.55 -10.95 -0.79
CA ARG A 95 9.32 -11.47 0.55
C ARG A 95 10.32 -10.91 1.54
N GLU A 96 9.92 -10.79 2.80
CA GLU A 96 10.78 -10.30 3.89
C GLU A 96 12.12 -11.05 3.99
N PRO A 97 12.18 -12.40 3.91
CA PRO A 97 13.44 -13.13 4.05
C PRO A 97 14.42 -12.93 2.88
N GLU A 98 14.01 -12.29 1.79
CA GLU A 98 14.88 -12.13 0.61
C GLU A 98 15.95 -11.05 0.80
N HIS A 99 15.64 -10.00 1.57
CA HIS A 99 16.60 -8.94 1.83
C HIS A 99 16.21 -8.13 3.07
N PRO A 100 17.17 -7.74 3.94
CA PRO A 100 16.90 -6.94 5.14
C PRO A 100 16.17 -5.61 4.89
N VAL A 101 16.16 -5.11 3.66
CA VAL A 101 15.43 -3.87 3.31
C VAL A 101 13.92 -4.10 3.32
N VAL A 102 13.45 -5.27 2.89
CA VAL A 102 12.02 -5.61 2.84
C VAL A 102 11.51 -5.74 4.27
N GLU A 103 12.24 -6.45 5.12
CA GLU A 103 11.94 -6.57 6.55
C GLU A 103 11.92 -5.19 7.26
N ARG A 104 12.90 -4.32 6.99
CA ARG A 104 12.90 -2.94 7.54
C ARG A 104 11.67 -2.14 7.13
N ILE A 105 11.25 -2.26 5.87
CA ILE A 105 10.04 -1.59 5.36
C ILE A 105 8.79 -2.15 6.05
N SER A 106 8.64 -3.47 6.16
CA SER A 106 7.54 -4.10 6.90
C SER A 106 7.49 -3.63 8.36
N LYS A 107 8.64 -3.59 9.04
CA LYS A 107 8.70 -3.09 10.42
C LYS A 107 8.29 -1.63 10.53
N ARG A 108 8.66 -0.81 9.55
CA ARG A 108 8.23 0.60 9.48
C ARG A 108 6.73 0.71 9.23
N VAL A 109 6.13 -0.17 8.43
CA VAL A 109 4.67 -0.26 8.26
C VAL A 109 3.98 -0.58 9.58
N GLU A 110 4.53 -1.48 10.40
CA GLU A 110 3.98 -1.72 11.76
C GLU A 110 4.01 -0.44 12.60
N TYR A 111 5.10 0.32 12.55
CA TYR A 111 5.21 1.59 13.27
C TYR A 111 4.25 2.68 12.76
N MET A 112 4.01 2.73 11.45
CA MET A 112 3.07 3.68 10.83
C MET A 112 1.63 3.36 11.22
N THR A 113 1.24 2.09 11.10
CA THR A 113 -0.16 1.67 11.21
C THR A 113 -0.57 1.31 12.65
N GLY A 114 0.38 0.84 13.47
CA GLY A 114 0.09 0.18 14.74
C GLY A 114 -0.45 -1.25 14.59
N LEU A 115 -0.44 -1.79 13.37
CA LEU A 115 -0.83 -3.17 13.06
C LEU A 115 0.41 -4.03 12.88
N THR A 116 0.32 -5.34 13.16
CA THR A 116 1.42 -6.25 12.83
C THR A 116 1.38 -6.66 11.36
N THR A 117 2.55 -6.91 10.77
CA THR A 117 2.67 -7.45 9.40
C THR A 117 2.68 -8.98 9.34
N SER A 118 2.44 -9.67 10.46
CA SER A 118 2.48 -11.15 10.51
C SER A 118 1.53 -11.85 9.53
N THR A 119 0.43 -11.20 9.16
CA THR A 119 -0.54 -11.68 8.17
C THR A 119 -0.53 -10.86 6.87
N ALA A 120 0.43 -9.94 6.72
CA ALA A 120 0.56 -9.15 5.52
C ALA A 120 0.98 -10.03 4.34
N GLU A 121 0.45 -9.70 3.18
CA GLU A 121 0.90 -10.29 1.92
C GLU A 121 2.33 -9.81 1.58
N GLU A 122 2.98 -10.51 0.65
CA GLU A 122 4.30 -10.13 0.15
C GLU A 122 4.29 -8.70 -0.42
N LEU A 123 5.42 -7.99 -0.32
CA LEU A 123 5.55 -6.62 -0.80
C LEU A 123 5.35 -6.58 -2.32
N GLN A 124 4.19 -6.07 -2.75
CA GLN A 124 3.85 -5.94 -4.15
C GLN A 124 4.45 -4.67 -4.74
N VAL A 125 5.36 -4.82 -5.69
CA VAL A 125 5.93 -3.73 -6.48
C VAL A 125 5.17 -3.64 -7.80
N VAL A 126 4.67 -2.45 -8.14
CA VAL A 126 3.86 -2.20 -9.34
C VAL A 126 4.51 -1.14 -10.21
N ASN A 127 4.61 -1.40 -11.51
CA ASN A 127 5.09 -0.46 -12.52
C ASN A 127 4.00 -0.27 -13.59
N TYR A 128 3.51 0.96 -13.73
CA TYR A 128 2.48 1.31 -14.71
C TYR A 128 3.06 1.58 -16.10
N GLY A 129 4.31 2.01 -16.23
CA GLY A 129 4.86 2.47 -17.51
C GLY A 129 4.05 3.64 -18.10
N ILE A 130 4.24 3.90 -19.40
CA ILE A 130 3.50 4.96 -20.10
C ILE A 130 2.09 4.47 -20.42
N GLY A 131 1.07 5.21 -19.99
CA GLY A 131 -0.34 4.89 -20.23
C GLY A 131 -0.91 3.75 -19.38
N GLY A 132 -0.11 3.15 -18.50
CA GLY A 132 -0.62 2.19 -17.53
C GLY A 132 -1.49 2.87 -16.48
N HIS A 133 -2.51 2.14 -16.05
CA HIS A 133 -3.47 2.62 -15.07
C HIS A 133 -4.04 1.45 -14.28
N TYR A 134 -4.70 1.81 -13.18
CA TYR A 134 -5.58 0.93 -12.45
C TYR A 134 -6.88 1.68 -12.19
N GLU A 135 -8.00 1.11 -12.64
CA GLU A 135 -9.33 1.64 -12.31
C GLU A 135 -9.61 1.61 -10.80
N PRO A 136 -10.49 2.51 -10.29
CA PRO A 136 -10.92 2.51 -8.91
C PRO A 136 -11.48 1.15 -8.48
N HIS A 137 -10.99 0.63 -7.36
CA HIS A 137 -11.43 -0.65 -6.80
C HIS A 137 -11.31 -0.64 -5.26
N TYR A 138 -11.88 -1.66 -4.63
CA TYR A 138 -11.66 -1.96 -3.23
C TYR A 138 -10.55 -2.98 -3.09
N ASP A 139 -9.66 -2.78 -2.12
CA ASP A 139 -8.62 -3.75 -1.82
C ASP A 139 -9.18 -4.96 -1.05
N PHE A 140 -10.23 -4.75 -0.26
CA PHE A 140 -10.90 -5.79 0.53
C PHE A 140 -11.95 -6.55 -0.29
N ALA A 141 -12.24 -7.78 0.12
CA ALA A 141 -13.28 -8.61 -0.48
C ALA A 141 -14.67 -8.18 0.00
N ARG A 142 -15.61 -8.03 -0.93
CA ARG A 142 -16.99 -7.58 -0.65
C ARG A 142 -17.88 -8.72 -0.17
N PRO A 143 -19.04 -8.41 0.47
CA PRO A 143 -20.05 -9.42 0.74
C PRO A 143 -20.44 -10.19 -0.53
N GLY A 144 -20.24 -11.51 -0.54
CA GLY A 144 -20.43 -12.38 -1.70
C GLY A 144 -19.14 -12.91 -2.32
N GLU A 145 -17.97 -12.31 -2.04
CA GLU A 145 -16.65 -12.74 -2.52
C GLU A 145 -15.96 -13.67 -1.50
N ALA A 146 -16.69 -14.67 -1.00
CA ALA A 146 -16.29 -15.48 0.15
C ALA A 146 -14.96 -16.25 -0.01
N ASN A 147 -14.49 -16.45 -1.24
CA ASN A 147 -13.28 -17.22 -1.55
C ASN A 147 -12.05 -16.36 -1.86
N ALA A 148 -12.17 -15.02 -1.90
CA ALA A 148 -11.11 -14.14 -2.42
C ALA A 148 -9.75 -14.30 -1.71
N PHE A 149 -9.75 -14.56 -0.39
CA PHE A 149 -8.51 -14.73 0.39
C PHE A 149 -8.40 -16.10 1.05
N LYS A 150 -9.19 -17.08 0.59
CA LYS A 150 -9.25 -18.41 1.21
C LYS A 150 -7.90 -19.15 1.13
N SER A 151 -7.13 -18.94 0.06
CA SER A 151 -5.80 -19.53 -0.12
C SER A 151 -4.74 -18.92 0.80
N LEU A 152 -4.91 -17.66 1.23
CA LEU A 152 -3.99 -16.99 2.16
C LEU A 152 -4.23 -17.43 3.62
N GLY A 153 -5.48 -17.79 3.96
CA GLY A 153 -5.83 -18.26 5.30
C GLY A 153 -5.77 -17.17 6.39
N THR A 154 -5.58 -15.90 6.02
CA THR A 154 -5.35 -14.78 6.94
C THR A 154 -6.56 -13.87 7.17
N GLY A 155 -7.64 -14.07 6.41
CA GLY A 155 -8.86 -13.26 6.48
C GLY A 155 -8.92 -12.15 5.44
N ASN A 156 -9.75 -11.13 5.69
CA ASN A 156 -9.96 -10.01 4.76
C ASN A 156 -8.99 -8.85 5.06
N ARG A 157 -8.69 -8.03 4.05
CA ARG A 157 -7.80 -6.86 4.21
C ARG A 157 -8.50 -5.77 5.01
N VAL A 158 -7.79 -5.21 5.98
CA VAL A 158 -8.28 -4.14 6.87
C VAL A 158 -7.59 -2.80 6.64
N ALA A 159 -6.41 -2.81 6.02
CA ALA A 159 -5.62 -1.62 5.72
C ALA A 159 -4.70 -1.88 4.53
N THR A 160 -4.38 -0.80 3.80
CA THR A 160 -3.40 -0.80 2.71
C THR A 160 -2.41 0.33 2.95
N VAL A 161 -1.12 0.04 2.79
CA VAL A 161 -0.06 1.06 2.76
C VAL A 161 0.54 1.10 1.37
N LEU A 162 0.48 2.28 0.74
CA LEU A 162 1.02 2.52 -0.59
C LEU A 162 2.26 3.41 -0.48
N PHE A 163 3.37 2.92 -1.01
CA PHE A 163 4.61 3.67 -1.16
C PHE A 163 4.74 4.18 -2.60
N TYR A 164 5.16 5.44 -2.76
CA TYR A 164 5.49 6.02 -4.05
C TYR A 164 7.02 6.07 -4.20
N MET A 165 7.52 5.68 -5.37
CA MET A 165 8.93 5.34 -5.65
C MET A 165 9.37 5.75 -7.05
#